data_AF-A0A667YLX4-F1
#
_entry.id   AF-A0A667YLX4-F1
#
_cell.length_a   1.000
_cell.length_b   1.000
_cell.length_c   1.000
_cell.angle_alpha   90.00
_cell.angle_beta   90.00
_cell.angle_gamma   90.00
#
_symmetry.space_group_name_H-M   'P 1'
#
loop_
_entity.id
_entity.type
_entity.pdbx_description
1 polymer ?
#
loop_
_entity_poly.entity_id
_entity_poly.type
_entity_poly.pdbx_seq_one_letter_code
_entity_poly.pdbx_strand_id
1 'polypeptide(L)'
;TNSHNSQAYSISNTGSCQSMDMQTKVSYFANSMNQSTSDSLEKLSVLDSSWISLKLPGFQGNISIETLIKTKLLSEEILHKLEMGLTTVEEVQESLAPFLSKPTTIAGLYLESSKKKISFLEAAEEGFLARTYAIEFLEAQAETGGIVDLAMGKTHSVLDAVERRILEGDLKDKLMHAEKAVSGYVHGSKKLSVFQAMEERILDRYKGKKILEVQIATGGIICPDIGVKVPANIAFDQGLLNRDTLKSLYDPFSNPKGFHNPVTGQKTYYRDMLNACVYDIDGGVYLFPLGDRHLSSVSPRSSHTVSVVNSSCGMEMSAYEAYKAKHIDKWTYLFLSQQDSEWQEQAIADVSGSPLHIIVDLKSGRQLCIEAALSQRFLETSELENYHSGLLSIYELADLIFSRMVVVEDVNSPIAGLWDVAQRKRLSVLQALQQSLIDKATALTLLQAQACTGGICDPSSGEKAPITDALRRGLLDESFAHELQQYEQAYHGIIQPRTAKTLSVAQAVQENLMPKDVGLRCLEFQLLTGGLINPETHDRVSLEEVIQSCLIDKGTATVLKDEKSHTKSITCPKTKRRISFKEALERSIYDCHTGLRLLEAAKAHSVGAKSTFHYVWTYNQL
;
A
#
# COMPACT_ATOMS: atom_id res chain seq x y z
N THR A 1 47.67 -30.86 13.01
CA THR A 1 46.41 -31.62 13.11
C THR A 1 45.57 -30.96 14.18
N ASN A 2 44.53 -30.17 13.95
CA ASN A 2 43.58 -30.09 12.85
C ASN A 2 43.16 -28.63 12.62
N SER A 3 42.99 -28.32 11.34
CA SER A 3 42.37 -27.13 10.77
C SER A 3 40.84 -27.18 10.91
N HIS A 4 40.21 -26.08 11.27
CA HIS A 4 38.84 -25.79 10.84
C HIS A 4 38.76 -24.36 10.28
N ASN A 5 38.71 -24.31 8.95
CA ASN A 5 38.33 -23.17 8.12
C ASN A 5 36.84 -22.86 8.35
N SER A 6 36.52 -21.64 8.76
CA SER A 6 35.21 -21.02 8.54
C SER A 6 35.31 -20.08 7.34
N GLN A 7 34.95 -20.59 6.15
CA GLN A 7 34.73 -19.75 4.98
C GLN A 7 33.37 -19.07 5.09
N ALA A 8 33.38 -17.75 5.27
CA ALA A 8 32.23 -16.90 5.10
C ALA A 8 31.91 -16.78 3.59
N TYR A 9 30.78 -17.35 3.17
CA TYR A 9 30.22 -17.11 1.85
C TYR A 9 29.54 -15.74 1.83
N SER A 10 30.17 -14.80 1.15
CA SER A 10 29.55 -13.55 0.71
C SER A 10 28.74 -13.84 -0.54
N ILE A 11 27.42 -13.64 -0.49
CA ILE A 11 26.57 -13.62 -1.69
C ILE A 11 26.26 -12.17 -1.99
N SER A 12 27.06 -11.58 -2.88
CA SER A 12 26.73 -10.37 -3.62
C SER A 12 25.65 -10.71 -4.65
N ASN A 13 24.44 -10.20 -4.47
CA ASN A 13 23.38 -10.28 -5.48
C ASN A 13 22.92 -8.86 -5.85
N THR A 14 23.72 -8.21 -6.72
CA THR A 14 23.31 -7.02 -7.46
C THR A 14 22.81 -7.48 -8.84
N GLY A 15 21.49 -7.54 -9.02
CA GLY A 15 20.89 -7.76 -10.34
C GLY A 15 19.47 -8.36 -10.33
N SER A 16 18.51 -7.57 -10.82
CA SER A 16 17.14 -7.96 -11.22
C SER A 16 16.05 -8.12 -10.14
N CYS A 17 15.87 -7.10 -9.28
CA CYS A 17 14.66 -6.95 -8.46
C CYS A 17 13.45 -6.44 -9.26
N GLN A 18 12.90 -7.24 -10.17
CA GLN A 18 11.52 -7.02 -10.70
C GLN A 18 10.73 -8.32 -10.96
N SER A 19 11.35 -9.51 -10.91
CA SER A 19 10.64 -10.77 -11.24
C SER A 19 10.43 -11.73 -10.06
N MET A 20 11.02 -11.49 -8.90
CA MET A 20 10.98 -12.41 -7.75
C MET A 20 9.78 -12.19 -6.81
N ASP A 21 9.10 -11.05 -6.94
CA ASP A 21 8.04 -10.61 -6.01
C ASP A 21 6.63 -11.19 -6.32
N MET A 22 6.48 -11.87 -7.47
CA MET A 22 5.21 -12.52 -7.85
C MET A 22 4.94 -13.86 -7.14
N GLN A 23 5.97 -14.52 -6.58
CA GLN A 23 5.80 -15.83 -5.94
C GLN A 23 5.33 -15.72 -4.49
N THR A 24 5.61 -14.60 -3.82
CA THR A 24 5.44 -14.44 -2.36
C THR A 24 4.02 -14.05 -1.95
N LYS A 25 3.26 -13.40 -2.84
CA LYS A 25 1.90 -12.88 -2.54
C LYS A 25 0.81 -13.95 -2.49
N VAL A 26 1.09 -15.17 -2.96
CA VAL A 26 0.17 -16.33 -2.86
C VAL A 26 0.66 -17.36 -1.82
N SER A 27 1.91 -17.25 -1.35
CA SER A 27 2.54 -18.29 -0.51
C SER A 27 2.33 -18.11 1.00
N TYR A 28 2.01 -16.90 1.49
CA TYR A 28 2.03 -16.65 2.93
C TYR A 28 0.95 -17.43 3.71
N PHE A 29 -0.24 -17.64 3.14
CA PHE A 29 -1.30 -18.40 3.82
C PHE A 29 -1.17 -19.92 3.65
N ALA A 30 -0.55 -20.39 2.57
CA ALA A 30 -0.25 -21.82 2.42
C ALA A 30 0.90 -22.27 3.36
N ASN A 31 1.82 -21.35 3.69
CA ASN A 31 2.99 -21.64 4.52
C ASN A 31 2.68 -21.67 6.03
N SER A 32 1.63 -20.98 6.50
CA SER A 32 1.15 -21.13 7.89
C SER A 32 0.45 -22.47 8.14
N MET A 33 0.05 -23.20 7.08
CA MET A 33 -0.60 -24.51 7.16
C MET A 33 0.30 -25.68 6.72
N ASN A 34 1.55 -25.42 6.30
CA ASN A 34 2.44 -26.46 5.80
C ASN A 34 3.84 -26.33 6.39
N GLN A 35 4.03 -26.94 7.55
CA GLN A 35 5.31 -27.50 7.95
C GLN A 35 5.09 -28.93 8.45
N SER A 36 5.20 -29.92 7.55
CA SER A 36 6.05 -31.11 7.75
C SER A 36 5.78 -32.22 6.71
N THR A 37 6.89 -32.66 6.13
CA THR A 37 7.29 -33.96 5.58
C THR A 37 6.29 -34.95 4.95
N SER A 38 6.64 -35.33 3.73
CA SER A 38 6.24 -36.55 3.01
C SER A 38 6.55 -37.83 3.79
N ASP A 39 5.52 -38.58 4.20
CA ASP A 39 5.47 -40.07 4.21
C ASP A 39 4.21 -40.55 4.97
N SER A 40 3.03 -40.53 4.33
CA SER A 40 1.79 -41.03 4.98
C SER A 40 0.73 -41.58 4.02
N LEU A 41 1.09 -42.15 2.86
CA LEU A 41 0.08 -42.76 1.96
C LEU A 41 -0.51 -44.10 2.48
N GLU A 42 0.00 -44.66 3.59
CA GLU A 42 -0.45 -45.96 4.14
C GLU A 42 -1.26 -45.87 5.45
N LYS A 43 -1.61 -44.68 5.98
CA LYS A 43 -2.35 -44.54 7.25
C LYS A 43 -3.78 -44.01 7.15
N LEU A 44 -4.47 -44.27 6.04
CA LEU A 44 -5.90 -43.94 5.89
C LEU A 44 -6.85 -44.91 6.63
N SER A 45 -6.33 -45.95 7.30
CA SER A 45 -7.16 -47.06 7.81
C SER A 45 -7.61 -46.97 9.27
N VAL A 46 -7.36 -45.86 9.98
CA VAL A 46 -7.70 -45.72 11.42
C VAL A 46 -8.43 -44.41 11.76
N LEU A 47 -9.04 -43.76 10.77
CA LEU A 47 -9.81 -42.52 10.99
C LEU A 47 -11.30 -42.84 11.17
N ASP A 48 -11.98 -42.10 12.06
CA ASP A 48 -13.41 -42.24 12.28
C ASP A 48 -14.16 -41.86 10.98
N SER A 49 -14.89 -42.82 10.41
CA SER A 49 -15.47 -42.71 9.07
C SER A 49 -16.54 -41.62 8.94
N SER A 50 -17.02 -41.09 10.07
CA SER A 50 -18.06 -40.07 10.16
C SER A 50 -17.56 -38.70 9.64
N TRP A 51 -16.39 -38.22 10.09
CA TRP A 51 -15.85 -36.89 9.76
C TRP A 51 -15.37 -36.78 8.30
N ILE A 52 -14.80 -37.85 7.76
CA ILE A 52 -14.31 -37.91 6.37
C ILE A 52 -15.47 -37.77 5.37
N SER A 53 -16.66 -38.25 5.74
CA SER A 53 -17.88 -38.19 4.93
C SER A 53 -18.63 -36.86 5.01
N LEU A 54 -18.22 -35.95 5.91
CA LEU A 54 -18.85 -34.66 6.10
C LEU A 54 -18.73 -33.81 4.83
N LYS A 55 -19.83 -33.16 4.47
CA LYS A 55 -20.02 -32.46 3.19
C LYS A 55 -20.20 -30.96 3.42
N LEU A 56 -19.32 -30.16 2.83
CA LEU A 56 -19.36 -28.70 2.85
C LEU A 56 -19.87 -28.14 1.52
N PRO A 57 -20.61 -27.03 1.50
CA PRO A 57 -21.07 -26.42 0.25
C PRO A 57 -19.91 -25.79 -0.54
N GLY A 58 -19.88 -25.98 -1.86
CA GLY A 58 -18.99 -25.30 -2.81
C GLY A 58 -19.73 -24.84 -4.06
N PHE A 59 -18.98 -24.37 -5.08
CA PHE A 59 -19.57 -23.68 -6.26
C PHE A 59 -20.54 -24.56 -7.07
N GLN A 60 -20.32 -25.87 -7.12
CA GLN A 60 -21.11 -26.81 -7.94
C GLN A 60 -21.85 -27.87 -7.12
N GLY A 61 -21.97 -27.68 -5.80
CA GLY A 61 -22.58 -28.63 -4.86
C GLY A 61 -21.69 -28.93 -3.67
N ASN A 62 -21.98 -30.02 -2.95
CA ASN A 62 -21.29 -30.32 -1.71
C ASN A 62 -20.01 -31.16 -1.92
N ILE A 63 -18.94 -30.81 -1.21
CA ILE A 63 -17.61 -31.41 -1.28
C ILE A 63 -17.30 -32.12 0.04
N SER A 64 -16.75 -33.32 -0.02
CA SER A 64 -16.33 -34.04 1.19
C SER A 64 -15.01 -33.52 1.76
N ILE A 65 -14.84 -33.61 3.08
CA ILE A 65 -13.55 -33.32 3.75
C ILE A 65 -12.42 -34.17 3.15
N GLU A 66 -12.69 -35.43 2.82
CA GLU A 66 -11.72 -36.31 2.14
C GLU A 66 -11.15 -35.67 0.85
N THR A 67 -12.03 -35.06 0.05
CA THR A 67 -11.65 -34.44 -1.21
C THR A 67 -10.84 -33.17 -0.98
N LEU A 68 -11.17 -32.40 0.06
CA LEU A 68 -10.42 -31.21 0.46
C LEU A 68 -9.00 -31.54 0.94
N ILE A 69 -8.81 -32.67 1.64
CA ILE A 69 -7.49 -33.16 2.04
C ILE A 69 -6.70 -33.67 0.84
N LYS A 70 -7.33 -34.49 -0.04
CA LYS A 70 -6.68 -34.97 -1.27
C LYS A 70 -6.24 -33.83 -2.19
N THR A 71 -6.99 -32.73 -2.20
CA THR A 71 -6.64 -31.51 -2.95
C THR A 71 -5.65 -30.60 -2.21
N LYS A 72 -5.21 -30.97 -1.01
CA LYS A 72 -4.32 -30.20 -0.13
C LYS A 72 -4.89 -28.82 0.29
N LEU A 73 -6.20 -28.63 0.20
CA LEU A 73 -6.88 -27.44 0.72
C LEU A 73 -7.06 -27.50 2.24
N LEU A 74 -7.12 -28.72 2.80
CA LEU A 74 -7.06 -28.97 4.23
C LEU A 74 -5.84 -29.83 4.57
N SER A 75 -5.20 -29.54 5.70
CA SER A 75 -4.18 -30.41 6.27
C SER A 75 -4.80 -31.49 7.17
N GLU A 76 -4.10 -32.61 7.31
CA GLU A 76 -4.52 -33.69 8.22
C GLU A 76 -4.54 -33.21 9.69
N GLU A 77 -3.74 -32.20 10.04
CA GLU A 77 -3.73 -31.60 11.38
C GLU A 77 -5.06 -30.92 11.73
N ILE A 78 -5.70 -30.25 10.76
CA ILE A 78 -7.01 -29.60 10.98
C ILE A 78 -8.08 -30.67 11.19
N LEU A 79 -8.01 -31.79 10.46
CA LEU A 79 -8.90 -32.93 10.68
C LEU A 79 -8.73 -33.50 12.09
N HIS A 80 -7.49 -33.69 12.56
CA HIS A 80 -7.23 -34.18 13.91
C HIS A 80 -7.74 -33.20 14.98
N LYS A 81 -7.59 -31.89 14.77
CA LYS A 81 -8.16 -30.87 15.68
C LYS A 81 -9.69 -30.91 15.72
N LEU A 82 -10.34 -31.15 14.58
CA LEU A 82 -11.79 -31.33 14.48
C LEU A 82 -12.24 -32.59 15.25
N GLU A 83 -11.53 -33.71 15.06
CA GLU A 83 -11.81 -34.98 15.76
C GLU A 83 -11.62 -34.88 17.28
N MET A 84 -10.61 -34.12 17.72
CA MET A 84 -10.37 -33.84 19.15
C MET A 84 -11.33 -32.81 19.76
N GLY A 85 -12.21 -32.19 18.96
CA GLY A 85 -13.11 -31.13 19.41
C GLY A 85 -12.41 -29.81 19.76
N LEU A 86 -11.17 -29.60 19.26
CA LEU A 86 -10.40 -28.36 19.43
C LEU A 86 -10.80 -27.29 18.41
N THR A 87 -11.53 -27.67 17.37
CA THR A 87 -12.02 -26.80 16.30
C THR A 87 -13.42 -27.28 15.90
N THR A 88 -14.30 -26.35 15.51
CA THR A 88 -15.68 -26.67 15.08
C THR A 88 -15.79 -26.80 13.56
N VAL A 89 -16.87 -27.42 13.07
CA VAL A 89 -17.14 -27.52 11.62
C VAL A 89 -17.35 -26.13 11.03
N GLU A 90 -18.02 -25.27 11.79
CA GLU A 90 -18.29 -23.88 11.43
C GLU A 90 -16.97 -23.11 11.25
N GLU A 91 -16.01 -23.25 12.18
CA GLU A 91 -14.68 -22.64 12.07
C GLU A 91 -13.91 -23.16 10.84
N VAL A 92 -13.97 -24.47 10.56
CA VAL A 92 -13.35 -25.04 9.35
C VAL A 92 -14.01 -24.48 8.09
N GLN A 93 -15.35 -24.41 8.06
CA GLN A 93 -16.09 -23.88 6.92
C GLN A 93 -15.80 -22.39 6.69
N GLU A 94 -15.70 -21.58 7.74
CA GLU A 94 -15.31 -20.17 7.65
C GLU A 94 -13.89 -20.02 7.11
N SER A 95 -12.94 -20.85 7.56
CA SER A 95 -11.56 -20.82 7.06
C SER A 95 -11.46 -21.16 5.56
N LEU A 96 -12.37 -22.00 5.07
CA LEU A 96 -12.44 -22.41 3.67
C LEU A 96 -13.36 -21.55 2.81
N ALA A 97 -14.18 -20.68 3.41
CA ALA A 97 -15.18 -19.88 2.71
C ALA A 97 -14.60 -19.12 1.49
N PRO A 98 -13.40 -18.51 1.53
CA PRO A 98 -12.79 -17.84 0.37
C PRO A 98 -12.56 -18.74 -0.85
N PHE A 99 -12.40 -20.05 -0.63
CA PHE A 99 -12.16 -21.04 -1.68
C PHE A 99 -13.44 -21.71 -2.19
N LEU A 100 -14.52 -21.62 -1.41
CA LEU A 100 -15.74 -22.41 -1.62
C LEU A 100 -16.96 -21.56 -2.00
N SER A 101 -17.18 -20.44 -1.31
CA SER A 101 -18.51 -19.78 -1.32
C SER A 101 -18.49 -18.26 -1.17
N LYS A 102 -17.48 -17.69 -0.50
CA LYS A 102 -17.39 -16.24 -0.24
C LYS A 102 -17.06 -15.48 -1.55
N PRO A 103 -17.87 -14.49 -1.94
CA PRO A 103 -17.58 -13.69 -3.12
C PRO A 103 -16.31 -12.87 -2.90
N THR A 104 -15.34 -13.08 -3.76
CA THR A 104 -14.01 -12.42 -3.76
C THR A 104 -13.81 -11.54 -4.99
N THR A 105 -14.87 -11.38 -5.79
CA THR A 105 -14.92 -10.60 -7.02
C THR A 105 -15.59 -9.25 -6.77
N ILE A 106 -15.43 -8.30 -7.70
CA ILE A 106 -16.06 -6.99 -7.62
C ILE A 106 -17.57 -7.17 -7.89
N ALA A 107 -18.39 -6.90 -6.88
CA ALA A 107 -19.83 -7.14 -6.92
C ALA A 107 -20.62 -5.98 -7.53
N GLY A 108 -20.14 -4.76 -7.36
CA GLY A 108 -20.80 -3.54 -7.82
C GLY A 108 -19.96 -2.29 -7.58
N LEU A 109 -20.61 -1.13 -7.54
CA LEU A 109 -19.96 0.16 -7.34
C LEU A 109 -20.36 0.77 -5.99
N TYR A 110 -19.45 1.52 -5.40
CA TYR A 110 -19.71 2.37 -4.23
C TYR A 110 -19.67 3.83 -4.65
N LEU A 111 -20.81 4.53 -4.57
CA LEU A 111 -20.91 5.94 -4.92
C LEU A 111 -20.42 6.80 -3.76
N GLU A 112 -19.26 7.45 -3.91
CA GLU A 112 -18.64 8.22 -2.82
C GLU A 112 -19.48 9.45 -2.40
N SER A 113 -20.30 9.98 -3.31
CA SER A 113 -21.14 11.16 -3.10
C SER A 113 -22.37 10.87 -2.25
N SER A 114 -23.02 9.72 -2.48
CA SER A 114 -24.24 9.31 -1.77
C SER A 114 -23.95 8.30 -0.66
N LYS A 115 -22.73 7.74 -0.62
CA LYS A 115 -22.29 6.66 0.26
C LYS A 115 -23.11 5.37 0.14
N LYS A 116 -23.68 5.13 -1.04
CA LYS A 116 -24.52 3.96 -1.35
C LYS A 116 -23.82 3.01 -2.30
N LYS A 117 -24.20 1.73 -2.23
CA LYS A 117 -23.86 0.72 -3.24
C LYS A 117 -24.88 0.71 -4.37
N ILE A 118 -24.44 0.38 -5.58
CA ILE A 118 -25.26 0.23 -6.78
C ILE A 118 -24.74 -0.93 -7.63
N SER A 119 -25.64 -1.68 -8.27
CA SER A 119 -25.23 -2.78 -9.17
C SER A 119 -24.67 -2.25 -10.49
N PHE A 120 -23.95 -3.09 -11.23
CA PHE A 120 -23.37 -2.67 -12.52
C PHE A 120 -24.42 -2.31 -13.58
N LEU A 121 -25.56 -3.01 -13.60
CA LEU A 121 -26.63 -2.74 -14.57
C LEU A 121 -27.37 -1.45 -14.22
N GLU A 122 -27.76 -1.28 -12.95
CA GLU A 122 -28.36 -0.02 -12.48
C GLU A 122 -27.41 1.17 -12.72
N ALA A 123 -26.12 1.01 -12.44
CA ALA A 123 -25.12 2.05 -12.72
C ALA A 123 -25.02 2.37 -14.23
N ALA A 124 -25.26 1.39 -15.10
CA ALA A 124 -25.28 1.61 -16.54
C ALA A 124 -26.55 2.32 -17.01
N GLU A 125 -27.70 2.01 -16.41
CA GLU A 125 -28.96 2.69 -16.66
C GLU A 125 -28.93 4.15 -16.20
N GLU A 126 -28.34 4.41 -15.03
CA GLU A 126 -28.18 5.76 -14.47
C GLU A 126 -27.02 6.56 -15.12
N GLY A 127 -26.26 5.93 -16.02
CA GLY A 127 -25.19 6.60 -16.79
C GLY A 127 -23.87 6.78 -16.04
N PHE A 128 -23.69 6.16 -14.88
CA PHE A 128 -22.42 6.13 -14.15
C PHE A 128 -21.38 5.21 -14.81
N LEU A 129 -21.82 4.21 -15.56
CA LEU A 129 -20.97 3.22 -16.20
C LEU A 129 -21.45 2.92 -17.63
N ALA A 130 -20.55 2.71 -18.58
CA ALA A 130 -20.97 2.23 -19.90
C ALA A 130 -21.52 0.79 -19.77
N ARG A 131 -22.65 0.47 -20.43
CA ARG A 131 -23.23 -0.90 -20.41
C ARG A 131 -22.23 -1.97 -20.85
N THR A 132 -21.30 -1.64 -21.76
CA THR A 132 -20.21 -2.56 -22.16
C THR A 132 -19.28 -2.90 -21.00
N TYR A 133 -18.95 -1.93 -20.14
CA TYR A 133 -18.08 -2.14 -18.99
C TYR A 133 -18.82 -2.91 -17.88
N ALA A 134 -20.11 -2.60 -17.67
CA ALA A 134 -20.96 -3.37 -16.76
C ALA A 134 -20.94 -4.87 -17.10
N ILE A 135 -21.05 -5.21 -18.39
CA ILE A 135 -21.00 -6.60 -18.84
C ILE A 135 -19.61 -7.23 -18.62
N GLU A 136 -18.50 -6.48 -18.79
CA GLU A 136 -17.15 -6.99 -18.49
C GLU A 136 -17.04 -7.45 -17.02
N PHE A 137 -17.59 -6.69 -16.07
CA PHE A 137 -17.59 -7.08 -14.66
C PHE A 137 -18.50 -8.28 -14.39
N LEU A 138 -19.68 -8.35 -15.01
CA LEU A 138 -20.57 -9.51 -14.88
C LEU A 138 -19.96 -10.79 -15.45
N GLU A 139 -19.21 -10.69 -16.56
CA GLU A 139 -18.42 -11.81 -17.09
C GLU A 139 -17.37 -12.27 -16.07
N ALA A 140 -16.65 -11.34 -15.45
CA ALA A 140 -15.68 -11.67 -14.40
C ALA A 140 -16.32 -12.34 -13.17
N GLN A 141 -17.52 -11.93 -12.77
CA GLN A 141 -18.28 -12.62 -11.72
C GLN A 141 -18.61 -14.06 -12.12
N ALA A 142 -19.20 -14.24 -13.31
CA ALA A 142 -19.53 -15.57 -13.84
C ALA A 142 -18.28 -16.47 -13.98
N GLU A 143 -17.13 -15.91 -14.31
CA GLU A 143 -15.85 -16.63 -14.45
C GLU A 143 -15.21 -17.07 -13.12
N THR A 144 -15.64 -16.48 -12.00
CA THR A 144 -15.05 -16.66 -10.66
C THR A 144 -15.94 -17.38 -9.65
N GLY A 145 -17.15 -17.76 -10.05
CA GLY A 145 -18.06 -18.59 -9.25
C GLY A 145 -19.52 -18.46 -9.66
N GLY A 146 -19.93 -17.31 -10.20
CA GLY A 146 -21.32 -17.00 -10.56
C GLY A 146 -21.65 -15.53 -10.34
N ILE A 147 -22.91 -15.14 -10.55
CA ILE A 147 -23.37 -13.76 -10.38
C ILE A 147 -23.58 -13.46 -8.90
N VAL A 148 -23.04 -12.34 -8.41
CA VAL A 148 -23.10 -11.96 -7.01
C VAL A 148 -24.36 -11.13 -6.74
N ASP A 149 -25.18 -11.58 -5.79
CA ASP A 149 -26.26 -10.77 -5.21
C ASP A 149 -25.64 -9.68 -4.31
N LEU A 150 -25.75 -8.44 -4.75
CA LEU A 150 -25.19 -7.27 -4.09
C LEU A 150 -25.79 -7.00 -2.69
N ALA A 151 -27.03 -7.42 -2.45
CA ALA A 151 -27.72 -7.21 -1.18
C ALA A 151 -27.37 -8.32 -0.18
N MET A 152 -27.30 -9.58 -0.64
CA MET A 152 -27.14 -10.74 0.25
C MET A 152 -25.71 -11.27 0.35
N GLY A 153 -24.79 -10.84 -0.52
CA GLY A 153 -23.43 -11.37 -0.57
C GLY A 153 -23.36 -12.84 -0.98
N LYS A 154 -24.36 -13.30 -1.73
CA LYS A 154 -24.46 -14.71 -2.18
C LYS A 154 -24.17 -14.79 -3.67
N THR A 155 -23.46 -15.85 -4.05
CA THR A 155 -23.19 -16.15 -5.45
C THR A 155 -24.24 -17.10 -5.98
N HIS A 156 -24.79 -16.82 -7.16
CA HIS A 156 -25.81 -17.59 -7.84
C HIS A 156 -25.33 -18.03 -9.22
N SER A 157 -25.79 -19.19 -9.69
CA SER A 157 -25.57 -19.54 -11.10
C SER A 157 -26.23 -18.51 -12.01
N VAL A 158 -25.77 -18.39 -13.25
CA VAL A 158 -26.36 -17.44 -14.21
C VAL A 158 -27.85 -17.71 -14.42
N LEU A 159 -28.27 -18.98 -14.41
CA LEU A 159 -29.69 -19.35 -14.49
C LEU A 159 -30.47 -18.86 -13.27
N ASP A 160 -29.98 -19.15 -12.06
CA ASP A 160 -30.65 -18.75 -10.82
C ASP A 160 -30.73 -17.22 -10.69
N ALA A 161 -29.70 -16.50 -11.16
CA ALA A 161 -29.65 -15.05 -11.11
C ALA A 161 -30.72 -14.41 -12.02
N VAL A 162 -31.01 -15.01 -13.19
CA VAL A 162 -32.11 -14.57 -14.07
C VAL A 162 -33.47 -14.85 -13.42
N GLU A 163 -33.65 -16.03 -12.84
CA GLU A 163 -34.90 -16.39 -12.14
C GLU A 163 -35.20 -15.46 -10.96
N ARG A 164 -34.15 -15.05 -10.25
CA ARG A 164 -34.21 -14.09 -9.12
C ARG A 164 -34.28 -12.63 -9.56
N ARG A 165 -34.24 -12.34 -10.87
CA ARG A 165 -34.23 -10.98 -11.46
C ARG A 165 -33.05 -10.12 -11.00
N ILE A 166 -31.93 -10.75 -10.63
CA ILE A 166 -30.65 -10.07 -10.40
C ILE A 166 -30.02 -9.72 -11.75
N LEU A 167 -30.26 -10.55 -12.77
CA LEU A 167 -29.72 -10.41 -14.12
C LEU A 167 -30.85 -10.33 -15.16
N GLU A 168 -30.70 -9.43 -16.13
CA GLU A 168 -31.58 -9.34 -17.29
C GLU A 168 -31.47 -10.59 -18.20
N GLY A 169 -32.60 -11.03 -18.78
CA GLY A 169 -32.66 -12.26 -19.57
C GLY A 169 -31.88 -12.20 -20.90
N ASP A 170 -31.60 -11.02 -21.44
CA ASP A 170 -30.83 -10.79 -22.67
C ASP A 170 -29.34 -11.14 -22.51
N LEU A 171 -28.80 -11.04 -21.29
CA LEU A 171 -27.41 -11.34 -20.98
C LEU A 171 -27.15 -12.82 -20.66
N LYS A 172 -28.21 -13.62 -20.51
CA LYS A 172 -28.16 -15.03 -20.10
C LYS A 172 -27.15 -15.85 -20.91
N ASP A 173 -27.28 -15.89 -22.23
CA ASP A 173 -26.45 -16.77 -23.07
C ASP A 173 -24.97 -16.36 -23.05
N LYS A 174 -24.71 -15.05 -22.99
CA LYS A 174 -23.36 -14.49 -22.90
C LYS A 174 -22.69 -14.88 -21.58
N LEU A 175 -23.39 -14.71 -20.45
CA LEU A 175 -22.85 -15.01 -19.13
C LEU A 175 -22.78 -16.52 -18.86
N MET A 176 -23.70 -17.33 -19.39
CA MET A 176 -23.58 -18.79 -19.38
C MET A 176 -22.32 -19.27 -20.10
N HIS A 177 -21.88 -18.56 -21.15
CA HIS A 177 -20.63 -18.89 -21.83
C HIS A 177 -19.41 -18.55 -20.95
N ALA A 178 -19.46 -17.48 -20.17
CA ALA A 178 -18.43 -17.09 -19.21
C ALA A 178 -18.38 -18.08 -18.01
N GLU A 179 -19.53 -18.52 -17.52
CA GLU A 179 -19.68 -19.49 -16.42
C GLU A 179 -19.03 -20.86 -16.71
N LYS A 180 -18.73 -21.18 -17.98
CA LYS A 180 -17.93 -22.36 -18.36
C LYS A 180 -16.54 -22.38 -17.73
N ALA A 181 -15.99 -21.21 -17.38
CA ALA A 181 -14.75 -21.12 -16.62
C ALA A 181 -14.85 -21.76 -15.21
N VAL A 182 -16.07 -21.86 -14.68
CA VAL A 182 -16.39 -22.52 -13.40
C VAL A 182 -16.88 -23.94 -13.66
N SER A 183 -17.84 -24.13 -14.57
CA SER A 183 -18.46 -25.45 -14.82
C SER A 183 -17.63 -26.42 -15.64
N GLY A 184 -16.55 -25.92 -16.24
CA GLY A 184 -15.63 -26.66 -17.09
C GLY A 184 -16.04 -26.63 -18.57
N TYR A 185 -15.02 -26.69 -19.42
CA TYR A 185 -15.17 -26.83 -20.85
C TYR A 185 -15.27 -28.32 -21.20
N VAL A 186 -16.44 -28.74 -21.65
CA VAL A 186 -16.69 -30.15 -21.97
C VAL A 186 -15.97 -30.52 -23.26
N HIS A 187 -15.06 -31.50 -23.17
CA HIS A 187 -14.37 -32.10 -24.31
C HIS A 187 -14.41 -33.63 -24.19
N GLY A 188 -15.23 -34.27 -25.03
CA GLY A 188 -15.54 -35.69 -24.88
C GLY A 188 -16.26 -35.95 -23.54
N SER A 189 -15.71 -36.84 -22.72
CA SER A 189 -16.22 -37.15 -21.37
C SER A 189 -15.57 -36.33 -20.25
N LYS A 190 -14.59 -35.47 -20.56
CA LYS A 190 -13.83 -34.70 -19.57
C LYS A 190 -14.36 -33.26 -19.47
N LYS A 191 -14.35 -32.72 -18.25
CA LYS A 191 -14.49 -31.29 -17.99
C LYS A 191 -13.10 -30.69 -17.84
N LEU A 192 -12.74 -29.75 -18.70
CA LEU A 192 -11.44 -29.11 -18.68
C LEU A 192 -11.50 -27.77 -17.93
N SER A 193 -10.47 -27.46 -17.16
CA SER A 193 -10.26 -26.12 -16.61
C SER A 193 -9.95 -25.10 -17.70
N VAL A 194 -9.96 -23.81 -17.37
CA VAL A 194 -9.63 -22.71 -18.31
C VAL A 194 -8.26 -22.94 -18.96
N PHE A 195 -7.25 -23.28 -18.16
CA PHE A 195 -5.89 -23.54 -18.66
C PHE A 195 -5.84 -24.76 -19.57
N GLN A 196 -6.49 -25.86 -19.18
CA GLN A 196 -6.52 -27.08 -19.99
C GLN A 196 -7.27 -26.86 -21.32
N ALA A 197 -8.41 -26.17 -21.28
CA ALA A 197 -9.16 -25.82 -22.48
C ALA A 197 -8.36 -24.90 -23.43
N MET A 198 -7.52 -24.04 -22.87
CA MET A 198 -6.61 -23.18 -23.62
C MET A 198 -5.51 -23.99 -24.30
N GLU A 199 -4.93 -24.98 -23.62
CA GLU A 199 -3.89 -25.85 -24.21
C GLU A 199 -4.45 -26.80 -25.27
N GLU A 200 -5.68 -27.28 -25.09
CA GLU A 200 -6.43 -28.06 -26.09
C GLU A 200 -7.02 -27.19 -27.22
N ARG A 201 -6.75 -25.87 -27.24
CA ARG A 201 -7.23 -24.90 -28.24
C ARG A 201 -8.76 -24.82 -28.37
N ILE A 202 -9.49 -25.25 -27.35
CA ILE A 202 -10.95 -25.07 -27.22
C ILE A 202 -11.26 -23.62 -26.84
N LEU A 203 -10.37 -23.03 -26.03
CA LEU A 203 -10.42 -21.64 -25.62
C LEU A 203 -9.24 -20.88 -26.24
N ASP A 204 -9.52 -19.72 -26.82
CA ASP A 204 -8.47 -18.83 -27.34
C ASP A 204 -7.50 -18.42 -26.21
N ARG A 205 -6.20 -18.33 -26.55
CA ARG A 205 -5.15 -18.03 -25.55
C ARG A 205 -5.29 -16.66 -24.93
N TYR A 206 -5.71 -15.64 -25.68
CA TYR A 206 -5.92 -14.31 -25.11
C TYR A 206 -7.09 -14.31 -24.13
N LYS A 207 -8.22 -14.92 -24.53
CA LYS A 207 -9.39 -15.06 -23.64
C LYS A 207 -9.07 -15.91 -22.40
N GLY A 208 -8.37 -17.03 -22.57
CA GLY A 208 -7.96 -17.92 -21.48
C GLY A 208 -7.05 -17.21 -20.47
N LYS A 209 -6.04 -16.45 -20.92
CA LYS A 209 -5.18 -15.68 -20.02
C LYS A 209 -5.94 -14.59 -19.26
N LYS A 210 -6.88 -13.88 -19.91
CA LYS A 210 -7.75 -12.91 -19.23
C LYS A 210 -8.53 -13.56 -18.08
N ILE A 211 -9.18 -14.71 -18.34
CA ILE A 211 -9.94 -15.44 -17.32
C ILE A 211 -9.04 -15.92 -16.18
N LEU A 212 -7.86 -16.47 -16.49
CA LEU A 212 -6.91 -16.93 -15.48
C LEU A 212 -6.40 -15.78 -14.60
N GLU A 213 -6.18 -14.59 -15.17
CA GLU A 213 -5.80 -13.39 -14.40
C GLU A 213 -6.87 -13.02 -13.37
N VAL A 214 -8.15 -13.05 -13.76
CA VAL A 214 -9.29 -12.76 -12.87
C VAL A 214 -9.42 -13.83 -11.77
N GLN A 215 -9.32 -15.11 -12.12
CA GLN A 215 -9.38 -16.20 -11.13
C GLN A 215 -8.25 -16.06 -10.09
N ILE A 216 -7.02 -15.82 -10.53
CA ILE A 216 -5.88 -15.61 -9.63
C ILE A 216 -6.08 -14.38 -8.75
N ALA A 217 -6.53 -13.25 -9.33
CA ALA A 217 -6.77 -12.02 -8.58
C ALA A 217 -7.82 -12.21 -7.48
N THR A 218 -8.81 -13.09 -7.69
CA THR A 218 -9.88 -13.40 -6.73
C THR A 218 -9.55 -14.58 -5.81
N GLY A 219 -8.30 -15.04 -5.75
CA GLY A 219 -7.83 -15.99 -4.72
C GLY A 219 -7.39 -17.37 -5.21
N GLY A 220 -7.40 -17.66 -6.53
CA GLY A 220 -6.91 -18.94 -7.05
C GLY A 220 -7.62 -19.46 -8.30
N ILE A 221 -7.13 -20.59 -8.82
CA ILE A 221 -7.64 -21.22 -10.05
C ILE A 221 -8.83 -22.11 -9.74
N ILE A 222 -9.87 -22.09 -10.57
CA ILE A 222 -11.03 -22.97 -10.36
C ILE A 222 -10.75 -24.36 -10.92
N CYS A 223 -11.02 -25.38 -10.11
CA CYS A 223 -11.02 -26.78 -10.50
C CYS A 223 -12.47 -27.23 -10.79
N PRO A 224 -12.87 -27.41 -12.07
CA PRO A 224 -14.26 -27.72 -12.41
C PRO A 224 -14.76 -29.07 -11.92
N ASP A 225 -13.87 -30.05 -11.76
CA ASP A 225 -14.24 -31.40 -11.34
C ASP A 225 -14.71 -31.45 -9.88
N ILE A 226 -14.16 -30.57 -9.04
CA ILE A 226 -14.41 -30.53 -7.60
C ILE A 226 -15.27 -29.30 -7.23
N GLY A 227 -15.32 -28.30 -8.09
CA GLY A 227 -16.11 -27.09 -7.88
C GLY A 227 -15.54 -26.20 -6.78
N VAL A 228 -14.20 -26.09 -6.71
CA VAL A 228 -13.47 -25.28 -5.73
C VAL A 228 -12.41 -24.42 -6.37
N LYS A 229 -12.07 -23.32 -5.70
CA LYS A 229 -10.91 -22.50 -6.03
C LYS A 229 -9.67 -23.06 -5.31
N VAL A 230 -8.59 -23.27 -6.02
CA VAL A 230 -7.32 -23.75 -5.48
C VAL A 230 -6.21 -22.70 -5.60
N PRO A 231 -5.38 -22.51 -4.56
CA PRO A 231 -4.16 -21.72 -4.62
C PRO A 231 -3.22 -22.11 -5.78
N ALA A 232 -2.39 -21.18 -6.23
CA ALA A 232 -1.52 -21.37 -7.41
C ALA A 232 -0.53 -22.53 -7.26
N ASN A 233 0.00 -22.78 -6.05
CA ASN A 233 0.90 -23.91 -5.79
C ASN A 233 0.20 -25.26 -6.01
N ILE A 234 -1.05 -25.41 -5.54
CA ILE A 234 -1.86 -26.60 -5.75
C ILE A 234 -2.26 -26.72 -7.23
N ALA A 235 -2.58 -25.60 -7.87
CA ALA A 235 -2.91 -25.57 -9.30
C ALA A 235 -1.75 -26.08 -10.18
N PHE A 236 -0.49 -25.81 -9.80
CA PHE A 236 0.68 -26.36 -10.51
C PHE A 236 0.76 -27.88 -10.37
N ASP A 237 0.62 -28.40 -9.14
CA ASP A 237 0.67 -29.84 -8.86
C ASP A 237 -0.41 -30.61 -9.64
N GLN A 238 -1.59 -30.00 -9.80
CA GLN A 238 -2.73 -30.60 -10.50
C GLN A 238 -2.75 -30.33 -12.02
N GLY A 239 -1.75 -29.62 -12.56
CA GLY A 239 -1.71 -29.25 -13.98
C GLY A 239 -2.85 -28.33 -14.42
N LEU A 240 -3.44 -27.58 -13.48
CA LEU A 240 -4.47 -26.57 -13.73
C LEU A 240 -3.86 -25.19 -14.09
N LEU A 241 -2.55 -25.04 -13.91
CA LEU A 241 -1.78 -23.86 -14.29
C LEU A 241 -0.32 -24.29 -14.51
N ASN A 242 0.45 -23.53 -15.29
CA ASN A 242 1.90 -23.68 -15.34
C ASN A 242 2.62 -22.36 -15.00
N ARG A 243 3.90 -22.46 -14.63
CA ARG A 243 4.70 -21.31 -14.16
C ARG A 243 4.91 -20.25 -15.25
N ASP A 244 5.06 -20.68 -16.50
CA ASP A 244 5.28 -19.77 -17.62
C ASP A 244 4.04 -18.92 -17.93
N THR A 245 2.86 -19.54 -17.88
CA THR A 245 1.59 -18.81 -18.03
C THR A 245 1.46 -17.80 -16.91
N LEU A 246 1.66 -18.18 -15.64
CA LEU A 246 1.58 -17.26 -14.49
C LEU A 246 2.48 -16.03 -14.67
N LYS A 247 3.75 -16.23 -15.07
CA LYS A 247 4.68 -15.12 -15.33
C LYS A 247 4.21 -14.20 -16.45
N SER A 248 3.56 -14.75 -17.47
CA SER A 248 3.08 -13.99 -18.63
C SER A 248 1.73 -13.27 -18.41
N LEU A 249 1.01 -13.53 -17.31
CA LEU A 249 -0.33 -12.96 -17.10
C LEU A 249 -0.32 -11.44 -16.92
N TYR A 250 0.79 -10.87 -16.44
CA TYR A 250 0.92 -9.43 -16.22
C TYR A 250 1.91 -8.78 -17.18
N ASP A 251 2.32 -9.49 -18.23
CA ASP A 251 3.12 -8.95 -19.32
C ASP A 251 2.20 -8.24 -20.35
N PRO A 252 2.30 -6.91 -20.52
CA PRO A 252 1.44 -6.17 -21.44
C PRO A 252 1.50 -6.63 -22.90
N PHE A 253 2.61 -7.25 -23.32
CA PHE A 253 2.76 -7.78 -24.67
C PHE A 253 2.04 -9.12 -24.84
N SER A 254 2.16 -10.02 -23.86
CA SER A 254 1.53 -11.34 -23.93
C SER A 254 0.07 -11.36 -23.48
N ASN A 255 -0.32 -10.47 -22.57
CA ASN A 255 -1.67 -10.40 -22.01
C ASN A 255 -2.07 -8.93 -21.82
N PRO A 256 -2.54 -8.25 -22.88
CA PRO A 256 -2.94 -6.86 -22.76
C PRO A 256 -4.13 -6.72 -21.80
N LYS A 257 -4.08 -5.66 -21.00
CA LYS A 257 -5.08 -5.26 -20.00
C LYS A 257 -6.51 -5.41 -20.53
N GLY A 258 -7.34 -6.16 -19.82
CA GLY A 258 -8.61 -6.70 -20.33
C GLY A 258 -9.88 -5.98 -19.89
N PHE A 259 -9.79 -5.03 -18.95
CA PHE A 259 -10.94 -4.37 -18.32
C PHE A 259 -10.82 -2.86 -18.36
N HIS A 260 -11.94 -2.15 -18.48
CA HIS A 260 -11.96 -0.70 -18.40
C HIS A 260 -12.19 -0.21 -16.98
N ASN A 261 -11.32 0.70 -16.52
CA ASN A 261 -11.51 1.37 -15.23
C ASN A 261 -12.73 2.30 -15.29
N PRO A 262 -13.73 2.15 -14.40
CA PRO A 262 -14.95 2.96 -14.38
C PRO A 262 -14.74 4.48 -14.29
N VAL A 263 -13.65 4.91 -13.64
CA VAL A 263 -13.34 6.33 -13.42
C VAL A 263 -12.54 6.92 -14.57
N THR A 264 -11.50 6.20 -15.04
CA THR A 264 -10.55 6.76 -16.03
C THR A 264 -10.86 6.36 -17.46
N GLY A 265 -11.67 5.32 -17.67
CA GLY A 265 -11.91 4.68 -18.97
C GLY A 265 -10.70 3.97 -19.56
N GLN A 266 -9.54 3.98 -18.88
CA GLN A 266 -8.33 3.32 -19.36
C GLN A 266 -8.37 1.82 -19.05
N LYS A 267 -7.71 1.02 -19.89
CA LYS A 267 -7.59 -0.41 -19.65
C LYS A 267 -6.66 -0.70 -18.47
N THR A 268 -7.08 -1.59 -17.57
CA THR A 268 -6.38 -2.05 -16.35
C THR A 268 -6.42 -3.58 -16.23
N TYR A 269 -5.53 -4.14 -15.41
CA TYR A 269 -5.68 -5.53 -14.97
C TYR A 269 -6.78 -5.62 -13.92
N TYR A 270 -7.41 -6.79 -13.78
CA TYR A 270 -8.48 -6.98 -12.81
C TYR A 270 -7.98 -6.80 -11.38
N ARG A 271 -6.78 -7.34 -11.09
CA ARG A 271 -6.11 -7.15 -9.80
C ARG A 271 -5.99 -5.68 -9.39
N ASP A 272 -5.59 -4.81 -10.31
CA ASP A 272 -5.39 -3.39 -10.00
C ASP A 272 -6.70 -2.71 -9.60
N MET A 273 -7.83 -3.12 -10.19
CA MET A 273 -9.15 -2.62 -9.83
C MET A 273 -9.63 -3.18 -8.49
N LEU A 274 -9.44 -4.49 -8.27
CA LEU A 274 -9.81 -5.14 -7.01
C LEU A 274 -9.04 -4.54 -5.82
N ASN A 275 -7.77 -4.20 -6.02
CA ASN A 275 -6.93 -3.53 -5.01
C ASN A 275 -7.39 -2.10 -4.69
N ALA A 276 -8.23 -1.50 -5.54
CA ALA A 276 -8.82 -0.18 -5.30
C ALA A 276 -10.21 -0.26 -4.66
N CYS A 277 -10.80 -1.46 -4.56
CA CYS A 277 -12.14 -1.67 -4.01
C CYS A 277 -12.19 -1.46 -2.49
N VAL A 278 -13.40 -1.18 -2.01
CA VAL A 278 -13.75 -1.19 -0.59
C VAL A 278 -14.63 -2.41 -0.29
N TYR A 279 -14.53 -2.95 0.92
CA TYR A 279 -15.37 -4.07 1.37
C TYR A 279 -16.61 -3.54 2.10
N ASP A 280 -17.80 -3.83 1.57
CA ASP A 280 -19.07 -3.48 2.19
C ASP A 280 -19.49 -4.55 3.19
N ILE A 281 -19.53 -4.21 4.48
CA ILE A 281 -19.94 -5.17 5.54
C ILE A 281 -21.45 -5.42 5.57
N ASP A 282 -22.25 -4.52 4.97
CA ASP A 282 -23.70 -4.68 4.87
C ASP A 282 -24.06 -5.82 3.90
N GLY A 283 -23.41 -5.85 2.72
CA GLY A 283 -23.59 -6.90 1.72
C GLY A 283 -22.56 -8.03 1.77
N GLY A 284 -21.44 -7.88 2.48
CA GLY A 284 -20.35 -8.86 2.48
C GLY A 284 -19.62 -8.98 1.13
N VAL A 285 -19.41 -7.85 0.44
CA VAL A 285 -18.95 -7.81 -0.96
C VAL A 285 -17.94 -6.71 -1.23
N TYR A 286 -17.13 -6.88 -2.28
CA TYR A 286 -16.21 -5.84 -2.77
C TYR A 286 -16.91 -4.89 -3.73
N LEU A 287 -16.76 -3.60 -3.50
CA LEU A 287 -17.33 -2.53 -4.33
C LEU A 287 -16.23 -1.64 -4.89
N PHE A 288 -16.30 -1.32 -6.17
CA PHE A 288 -15.37 -0.36 -6.77
C PHE A 288 -15.81 1.08 -6.47
N PRO A 289 -14.98 1.92 -5.83
CA PRO A 289 -15.37 3.28 -5.48
C PRO A 289 -15.44 4.18 -6.73
N LEU A 290 -16.53 4.93 -6.83
CA LEU A 290 -16.78 5.90 -7.89
C LEU A 290 -16.93 7.30 -7.28
N GLY A 291 -15.92 8.15 -7.48
CA GLY A 291 -15.91 9.54 -7.04
C GLY A 291 -14.51 10.16 -7.04
N ASP A 292 -14.45 11.43 -6.64
CA ASP A 292 -13.23 12.25 -6.67
C ASP A 292 -12.44 12.21 -5.34
N ARG A 293 -12.96 11.55 -4.29
CA ARG A 293 -12.28 11.49 -2.98
C ARG A 293 -11.12 10.50 -2.99
N HIS A 294 -11.12 9.54 -3.92
CA HIS A 294 -10.12 8.48 -4.03
C HIS A 294 -9.90 7.79 -2.67
N LEU A 295 -10.97 7.26 -2.10
CA LEU A 295 -11.02 6.73 -0.71
C LEU A 295 -9.92 5.72 -0.34
N SER A 296 -9.55 4.85 -1.27
CA SER A 296 -8.52 3.82 -1.12
C SER A 296 -7.10 4.33 -1.41
N SER A 297 -6.93 5.64 -1.64
CA SER A 297 -5.62 6.24 -1.91
C SER A 297 -4.88 6.66 -0.65
N VAL A 298 -3.61 6.26 -0.57
CA VAL A 298 -2.71 6.75 0.48
C VAL A 298 -2.56 8.26 0.32
N SER A 299 -2.70 8.98 1.42
CA SER A 299 -2.56 10.43 1.51
C SER A 299 -1.62 10.78 2.67
N PRO A 300 -0.82 11.86 2.55
CA PRO A 300 -0.07 12.36 3.69
C PRO A 300 -0.99 12.96 4.76
N ARG A 301 -2.25 13.28 4.44
CA ARG A 301 -3.21 13.87 5.39
C ARG A 301 -3.97 12.85 6.22
N SER A 302 -3.96 11.57 5.82
CA SER A 302 -4.76 10.52 6.46
C SER A 302 -3.88 9.37 6.90
N SER A 303 -4.01 8.99 8.17
CA SER A 303 -3.28 7.84 8.73
C SER A 303 -3.76 6.52 8.10
N HIS A 304 -5.02 6.47 7.68
CA HIS A 304 -5.66 5.26 7.15
C HIS A 304 -6.30 5.51 5.78
N THR A 305 -6.32 4.46 4.96
CA THR A 305 -7.17 4.36 3.77
C THR A 305 -8.54 3.82 4.18
N VAL A 306 -9.58 4.23 3.46
CA VAL A 306 -10.89 3.61 3.64
C VAL A 306 -10.90 2.33 2.82
N SER A 307 -10.97 1.21 3.52
CA SER A 307 -10.95 -0.13 2.93
C SER A 307 -12.23 -0.89 3.24
N VAL A 308 -12.99 -0.43 4.25
CA VAL A 308 -14.24 -1.03 4.69
C VAL A 308 -15.31 0.04 4.78
N VAL A 309 -16.51 -0.28 4.28
CA VAL A 309 -17.67 0.61 4.32
C VAL A 309 -18.90 -0.14 4.83
N ASN A 310 -19.87 0.62 5.33
CA ASN A 310 -21.22 0.15 5.54
C ASN A 310 -22.16 1.04 4.71
N SER A 311 -22.64 0.50 3.60
CA SER A 311 -23.49 1.22 2.64
C SER A 311 -24.90 1.54 3.16
N SER A 312 -25.40 0.87 4.22
CA SER A 312 -26.72 1.16 4.80
C SER A 312 -26.71 2.34 5.77
N CYS A 313 -25.58 2.59 6.46
CA CYS A 313 -25.44 3.74 7.38
C CYS A 313 -24.40 4.79 6.93
N GLY A 314 -23.71 4.59 5.81
CA GLY A 314 -22.70 5.51 5.27
C GLY A 314 -21.41 5.58 6.09
N MET A 315 -21.11 4.54 6.87
CA MET A 315 -19.88 4.44 7.64
C MET A 315 -18.71 4.07 6.72
N GLU A 316 -17.55 4.68 6.96
CA GLU A 316 -16.30 4.44 6.23
C GLU A 316 -15.22 4.24 7.28
N MET A 317 -14.41 3.19 7.14
CA MET A 317 -13.37 2.84 8.12
C MET A 317 -12.20 2.12 7.46
N SER A 318 -11.09 2.05 8.18
CA SER A 318 -9.95 1.22 7.82
C SER A 318 -10.22 -0.26 8.08
N ALA A 319 -9.42 -1.14 7.46
CA ALA A 319 -9.50 -2.57 7.73
C ALA A 319 -9.28 -2.89 9.22
N TYR A 320 -8.34 -2.19 9.88
CA TYR A 320 -8.04 -2.42 11.29
C TYR A 320 -9.17 -1.97 12.23
N GLU A 321 -9.78 -0.81 11.97
CA GLU A 321 -10.94 -0.34 12.76
C GLU A 321 -12.12 -1.31 12.65
N ALA A 322 -12.39 -1.81 11.44
CA ALA A 322 -13.41 -2.83 11.21
C ALA A 322 -13.14 -4.12 11.99
N TYR A 323 -11.89 -4.59 11.95
CA TYR A 323 -11.47 -5.80 12.65
C TYR A 323 -11.60 -5.66 14.17
N LYS A 324 -11.10 -4.54 14.71
CA LYS A 324 -11.18 -4.23 16.14
C LYS A 324 -12.62 -4.10 16.62
N ALA A 325 -13.50 -3.54 15.78
CA ALA A 325 -14.93 -3.46 16.04
C ALA A 325 -15.70 -4.77 15.79
N LYS A 326 -15.00 -5.85 15.39
CA LYS A 326 -15.58 -7.16 15.05
C LYS A 326 -16.60 -7.12 13.91
N HIS A 327 -16.47 -6.15 13.01
CA HIS A 327 -17.27 -6.07 11.79
C HIS A 327 -16.77 -7.01 10.69
N ILE A 328 -15.49 -7.38 10.73
CA ILE A 328 -14.87 -8.33 9.80
C ILE A 328 -14.04 -9.37 10.56
N ASP A 329 -13.89 -10.55 9.95
CA ASP A 329 -13.03 -11.62 10.44
C ASP A 329 -11.54 -11.29 10.23
N LYS A 330 -10.65 -12.04 10.92
CA LYS A 330 -9.19 -11.86 10.80
C LYS A 330 -8.71 -12.08 9.36
N TRP A 331 -9.35 -12.99 8.62
CA TRP A 331 -8.98 -13.27 7.24
C TRP A 331 -9.21 -12.05 6.33
N THR A 332 -10.39 -11.44 6.38
CA THR A 332 -10.75 -10.25 5.58
C THR A 332 -9.86 -9.09 5.95
N TYR A 333 -9.60 -8.90 7.25
CA TYR A 333 -8.66 -7.90 7.72
C TYR A 333 -7.28 -8.06 7.09
N LEU A 334 -6.66 -9.25 7.20
CA LEU A 334 -5.33 -9.48 6.66
C LEU A 334 -5.30 -9.37 5.13
N PHE A 335 -6.36 -9.83 4.45
CA PHE A 335 -6.48 -9.73 3.01
C PHE A 335 -6.52 -8.26 2.55
N LEU A 336 -7.33 -7.42 3.21
CA LEU A 336 -7.41 -5.99 2.92
C LEU A 336 -6.09 -5.27 3.24
N SER A 337 -5.49 -5.54 4.40
CA SER A 337 -4.21 -4.93 4.80
C SER A 337 -3.06 -5.25 3.84
N GLN A 338 -3.05 -6.44 3.24
CA GLN A 338 -2.09 -6.83 2.19
C GLN A 338 -2.29 -6.07 0.86
N GLN A 339 -3.51 -5.62 0.55
CA GLN A 339 -3.72 -4.77 -0.61
C GLN A 339 -3.35 -3.31 -0.32
N ASP A 340 -3.59 -2.87 0.91
CA ASP A 340 -3.37 -1.50 1.34
C ASP A 340 -1.89 -1.17 1.50
N SER A 341 -1.08 -2.10 2.04
CA SER A 341 0.33 -1.88 2.40
C SER A 341 1.22 -3.08 2.05
N GLU A 342 2.52 -2.84 1.92
CA GLU A 342 3.55 -3.86 1.64
C GLU A 342 4.66 -3.79 2.70
N TRP A 343 4.33 -4.21 3.93
CA TRP A 343 5.27 -4.21 5.04
C TRP A 343 6.36 -5.27 4.89
N GLN A 344 7.60 -4.86 5.12
CA GLN A 344 8.77 -5.73 5.18
C GLN A 344 9.65 -5.36 6.36
N GLU A 345 10.30 -6.35 6.96
CA GLU A 345 11.24 -6.13 8.06
C GLU A 345 12.67 -6.02 7.53
N GLN A 346 13.42 -5.06 8.07
CA GLN A 346 14.82 -4.79 7.76
C GLN A 346 15.59 -4.59 9.06
N ALA A 347 16.73 -5.28 9.19
CA ALA A 347 17.65 -5.06 10.29
C ALA A 347 18.72 -4.04 9.88
N ILE A 348 18.84 -2.94 10.63
CA ILE A 348 19.85 -1.89 10.42
C ILE A 348 20.65 -1.74 11.71
N ALA A 349 21.96 -1.47 11.63
CA ALA A 349 22.74 -1.15 12.82
C ALA A 349 22.58 0.34 13.21
N ASP A 350 22.38 0.62 14.49
CA ASP A 350 22.38 1.98 15.02
C ASP A 350 23.79 2.60 15.03
N VAL A 351 23.91 3.78 15.65
CA VAL A 351 25.20 4.46 15.82
C VAL A 351 26.16 3.72 16.76
N SER A 352 25.64 2.92 17.68
CA SER A 352 26.41 2.10 18.62
C SER A 352 26.83 0.73 18.04
N GLY A 353 26.33 0.37 16.86
CA GLY A 353 26.50 -0.95 16.26
C GLY A 353 25.49 -1.99 16.76
N SER A 354 24.50 -1.59 17.55
CA SER A 354 23.40 -2.43 18.01
C SER A 354 22.39 -2.63 16.88
N PRO A 355 21.85 -3.86 16.69
CA PRO A 355 20.83 -4.09 15.67
C PRO A 355 19.51 -3.40 16.07
N LEU A 356 18.94 -2.65 15.13
CA LEU A 356 17.59 -2.11 15.15
C LEU A 356 16.74 -2.85 14.12
N HIS A 357 15.52 -3.20 14.52
CA HIS A 357 14.55 -3.84 13.65
C HIS A 357 13.56 -2.79 13.17
N ILE A 358 13.55 -2.55 11.87
CA ILE A 358 12.72 -1.53 11.23
C ILE A 358 11.76 -2.23 10.28
N ILE A 359 10.47 -2.00 10.46
CA ILE A 359 9.46 -2.40 9.48
C ILE A 359 9.17 -1.24 8.54
N VAL A 360 9.14 -1.52 7.24
CA VAL A 360 9.00 -0.54 6.16
C VAL A 360 7.83 -0.93 5.28
N ASP A 361 6.88 -0.02 5.07
CA ASP A 361 5.88 -0.17 4.02
C ASP A 361 6.46 0.32 2.70
N LEU A 362 6.75 -0.59 1.78
CA LEU A 362 7.36 -0.26 0.50
C LEU A 362 6.48 0.63 -0.39
N LYS A 363 5.16 0.56 -0.20
CA LYS A 363 4.16 1.28 -0.99
C LYS A 363 4.09 2.75 -0.57
N SER A 364 3.82 3.03 0.71
CA SER A 364 3.71 4.41 1.20
C SER A 364 5.05 5.04 1.62
N GLY A 365 6.08 4.22 1.84
CA GLY A 365 7.39 4.61 2.36
C GLY A 365 7.42 4.86 3.87
N ARG A 366 6.39 4.47 4.64
CA ARG A 366 6.37 4.58 6.10
C ARG A 366 7.39 3.62 6.73
N GLN A 367 7.98 4.04 7.85
CA GLN A 367 8.94 3.24 8.61
C GLN A 367 8.62 3.29 10.10
N LEU A 368 8.76 2.15 10.77
CA LEU A 368 8.61 2.04 12.22
C LEU A 368 9.80 1.26 12.78
N CYS A 369 10.44 1.82 13.81
CA CYS A 369 11.48 1.15 14.58
C CYS A 369 10.83 0.41 15.76
N ILE A 370 11.04 -0.91 15.85
CA ILE A 370 10.44 -1.76 16.89
C ILE A 370 10.98 -1.37 18.27
N GLU A 371 12.29 -1.14 18.39
CA GLU A 371 12.91 -0.72 19.65
C GLU A 371 12.39 0.65 20.11
N ALA A 372 12.19 1.58 19.18
CA ALA A 372 11.60 2.88 19.49
C ALA A 372 10.15 2.72 20.00
N ALA A 373 9.35 1.87 19.34
CA ALA A 373 7.97 1.59 19.75
C ALA A 373 7.89 0.95 21.15
N LEU A 374 8.81 0.04 21.50
CA LEU A 374 8.92 -0.53 22.84
C LEU A 374 9.29 0.54 23.89
N SER A 375 10.30 1.36 23.59
CA SER A 375 10.77 2.40 24.53
C SER A 375 9.70 3.45 24.84
N GLN A 376 8.87 3.78 23.84
CA GLN A 376 7.76 4.72 23.93
C GLN A 376 6.45 4.06 24.39
N ARG A 377 6.46 2.73 24.65
CA ARG A 377 5.30 1.93 25.07
C ARG A 377 4.13 1.94 24.07
N PHE A 378 4.41 2.14 22.79
CA PHE A 378 3.45 1.87 21.73
C PHE A 378 3.34 0.37 21.43
N LEU A 379 4.37 -0.40 21.80
CA LEU A 379 4.40 -1.85 21.71
C LEU A 379 4.77 -2.45 23.07
N GLU A 380 4.12 -3.55 23.45
CA GLU A 380 4.49 -4.34 24.63
C GLU A 380 5.42 -5.50 24.25
N THR A 381 6.23 -5.97 25.21
CA THR A 381 7.17 -7.09 24.96
C THR A 381 6.45 -8.39 24.61
N SER A 382 5.30 -8.65 25.23
CA SER A 382 4.43 -9.80 24.95
C SER A 382 3.89 -9.79 23.51
N GLU A 383 3.61 -8.60 22.96
CA GLU A 383 3.13 -8.45 21.58
C GLU A 383 4.26 -8.70 20.58
N LEU A 384 5.47 -8.25 20.90
CA LEU A 384 6.64 -8.57 20.09
C LEU A 384 6.95 -10.08 20.09
N GLU A 385 6.81 -10.76 21.24
CA GLU A 385 6.92 -12.22 21.34
C GLU A 385 5.86 -12.94 20.49
N ASN A 386 4.62 -12.43 20.48
CA ASN A 386 3.56 -12.94 19.62
C ASN A 386 3.85 -12.73 18.12
N TYR A 387 4.48 -11.62 17.75
CA TYR A 387 4.94 -11.38 16.38
C TYR A 387 6.06 -12.37 16.00
N HIS A 388 7.10 -12.53 16.83
CA HIS A 388 8.20 -13.46 16.57
C HIS A 388 7.77 -14.93 16.53
N SER A 389 6.74 -15.31 17.29
CA SER A 389 6.15 -16.65 17.24
C SER A 389 5.17 -16.86 16.08
N GLY A 390 4.87 -15.82 15.29
CA GLY A 390 3.97 -15.87 14.14
C GLY A 390 2.47 -15.80 14.50
N LEU A 391 2.12 -15.52 15.76
CA LEU A 391 0.74 -15.32 16.20
C LEU A 391 0.17 -13.98 15.74
N LEU A 392 1.03 -12.95 15.68
CA LEU A 392 0.72 -11.66 15.07
C LEU A 392 1.43 -11.56 13.72
N SER A 393 0.69 -11.08 12.72
CA SER A 393 1.27 -10.68 11.45
C SER A 393 1.96 -9.31 11.55
N ILE A 394 2.83 -9.01 10.58
CA ILE A 394 3.47 -7.68 10.46
C ILE A 394 2.44 -6.55 10.30
N TYR A 395 1.29 -6.84 9.69
CA TYR A 395 0.18 -5.89 9.54
C TYR A 395 -0.46 -5.56 10.89
N GLU A 396 -0.73 -6.59 11.70
CA GLU A 396 -1.27 -6.42 13.06
C GLU A 396 -0.30 -5.63 13.93
N LEU A 397 1.01 -5.95 13.83
CA LEU A 397 2.05 -5.23 14.57
C LEU A 397 2.08 -3.74 14.20
N ALA A 398 2.09 -3.43 12.91
CA ALA A 398 2.09 -2.04 12.42
C ALA A 398 0.83 -1.28 12.87
N ASP A 399 -0.35 -1.88 12.71
CA ASP A 399 -1.61 -1.26 13.10
C ASP A 399 -1.73 -1.08 14.63
N LEU A 400 -1.20 -2.02 15.43
CA LEU A 400 -1.13 -1.88 16.88
C LEU A 400 -0.30 -0.66 17.28
N ILE A 401 0.89 -0.52 16.70
CA ILE A 401 1.77 0.65 16.93
C ILE A 401 1.05 1.93 16.52
N PHE A 402 0.49 1.99 15.30
CA PHE A 402 -0.22 3.18 14.83
C PHE A 402 -1.44 3.53 15.66
N SER A 403 -2.16 2.54 16.18
CA SER A 403 -3.35 2.79 16.99
C SER A 403 -3.06 3.41 18.36
N ARG A 404 -1.79 3.34 18.81
CA ARG A 404 -1.32 3.89 20.09
C ARG A 404 -0.42 5.12 19.91
N MET A 405 0.14 5.30 18.72
CA MET A 405 0.97 6.44 18.39
C MET A 405 0.12 7.70 18.24
N VAL A 406 0.50 8.77 18.94
CA VAL A 406 -0.09 10.09 18.77
C VAL A 406 0.90 10.97 18.02
N VAL A 407 0.60 11.25 16.76
CA VAL A 407 1.42 12.12 15.91
C VAL A 407 0.87 13.55 16.01
N VAL A 408 1.73 14.48 16.39
CA VAL A 408 1.40 15.91 16.46
C VAL A 408 2.14 16.63 15.33
N GLU A 409 1.47 17.57 14.68
CA GLU A 409 2.08 18.42 13.66
C GLU A 409 3.25 19.22 14.27
N ASP A 410 4.45 19.06 13.72
CA ASP A 410 5.60 19.86 14.11
C ASP A 410 5.46 21.25 13.47
N VAL A 411 4.91 22.20 14.23
CA VAL A 411 4.75 23.60 13.82
C VAL A 411 6.06 24.24 13.36
N ASN A 412 7.19 23.73 13.86
CA ASN A 412 8.54 24.19 13.56
C ASN A 412 9.25 23.33 12.49
N SER A 413 8.52 22.44 11.84
CA SER A 413 9.07 21.56 10.80
C SER A 413 9.51 22.37 9.58
N PRO A 414 10.76 22.23 9.10
CA PRO A 414 11.09 22.63 7.74
C PRO A 414 10.38 21.70 6.75
N ILE A 415 10.55 21.93 5.45
CA ILE A 415 10.12 20.94 4.44
C ILE A 415 11.04 19.72 4.58
N ALA A 416 10.53 18.65 5.18
CA ALA A 416 11.28 17.42 5.48
C ALA A 416 11.53 16.57 4.24
N GLY A 417 10.63 16.62 3.27
CA GLY A 417 10.72 15.81 2.07
C GLY A 417 9.63 16.14 1.08
N LEU A 418 9.40 15.21 0.16
CA LEU A 418 8.41 15.36 -0.90
C LEU A 418 7.41 14.22 -0.87
N TRP A 419 6.18 14.55 -1.23
CA TRP A 419 5.13 13.58 -1.50
C TRP A 419 5.01 13.41 -3.02
N ASP A 420 5.40 12.26 -3.57
CA ASP A 420 5.16 11.95 -4.98
C ASP A 420 3.69 11.58 -5.16
N VAL A 421 2.94 12.47 -5.81
CA VAL A 421 1.50 12.29 -6.06
C VAL A 421 1.22 11.10 -6.98
N ALA A 422 2.14 10.78 -7.90
CA ALA A 422 1.97 9.69 -8.86
C ALA A 422 2.26 8.33 -8.22
N GLN A 423 3.34 8.23 -7.45
CA GLN A 423 3.71 6.98 -6.75
C GLN A 423 2.99 6.80 -5.41
N ARG A 424 2.37 7.87 -4.87
CA ARG A 424 1.77 7.91 -3.52
C ARG A 424 2.75 7.49 -2.44
N LYS A 425 3.96 8.05 -2.51
CA LYS A 425 5.11 7.67 -1.68
C LYS A 425 5.83 8.89 -1.11
N ARG A 426 6.31 8.75 0.13
CA ARG A 426 7.21 9.70 0.78
C ARG A 426 8.62 9.55 0.23
N LEU A 427 9.24 10.66 -0.14
CA LEU A 427 10.60 10.70 -0.66
C LEU A 427 11.44 11.69 0.13
N SER A 428 12.66 11.28 0.50
CA SER A 428 13.67 12.23 0.98
C SER A 428 14.04 13.22 -0.12
N VAL A 429 14.63 14.36 0.25
CA VAL A 429 15.07 15.37 -0.73
C VAL A 429 16.07 14.78 -1.72
N LEU A 430 16.98 13.92 -1.26
CA LEU A 430 17.94 13.24 -2.13
C LEU A 430 17.26 12.25 -3.09
N GLN A 431 16.32 11.43 -2.59
CA GLN A 431 15.57 10.50 -3.44
C GLN A 431 14.76 11.24 -4.51
N ALA A 432 14.14 12.38 -4.16
CA ALA A 432 13.40 13.19 -5.11
C ALA A 432 14.31 13.80 -6.19
N LEU A 433 15.54 14.20 -5.83
CA LEU A 433 16.54 14.65 -6.79
C LEU A 433 16.98 13.51 -7.73
N GLN A 434 17.28 12.33 -7.19
CA GLN A 434 17.64 11.15 -7.98
C GLN A 434 16.51 10.74 -8.96
N GLN A 435 15.26 10.92 -8.56
CA GLN A 435 14.09 10.69 -9.40
C GLN A 435 13.73 11.87 -10.34
N SER A 436 14.56 12.92 -10.38
CA SER A 436 14.36 14.13 -11.20
C SER A 436 13.04 14.86 -10.94
N LEU A 437 12.50 14.77 -9.73
CA LEU A 437 11.31 15.53 -9.32
C LEU A 437 11.66 16.99 -9.02
N ILE A 438 12.90 17.23 -8.56
CA ILE A 438 13.47 18.54 -8.23
C ILE A 438 14.86 18.70 -8.87
N ASP A 439 15.30 19.95 -9.00
CA ASP A 439 16.65 20.31 -9.44
C ASP A 439 17.63 20.37 -8.25
N LYS A 440 18.95 20.35 -8.54
CA LYS A 440 20.00 20.40 -7.50
C LYS A 440 19.89 21.66 -6.62
N ALA A 441 19.52 22.80 -7.22
CA ALA A 441 19.39 24.06 -6.50
C ALA A 441 18.25 24.05 -5.46
N THR A 442 17.11 23.47 -5.83
CA THR A 442 15.98 23.26 -4.93
C THR A 442 16.34 22.26 -3.83
N ALA A 443 16.95 21.13 -4.19
CA ALA A 443 17.41 20.14 -3.22
C ALA A 443 18.35 20.76 -2.18
N LEU A 444 19.37 21.50 -2.63
CA LEU A 444 20.30 22.20 -1.76
C LEU A 444 19.58 23.18 -0.82
N THR A 445 18.65 23.98 -1.34
CA THR A 445 17.90 24.95 -0.53
C THR A 445 17.09 24.27 0.57
N LEU A 446 16.41 23.17 0.26
CA LEU A 446 15.62 22.42 1.24
C LEU A 446 16.53 21.78 2.30
N LEU A 447 17.64 21.16 1.89
CA LEU A 447 18.59 20.53 2.81
C LEU A 447 19.30 21.55 3.70
N GLN A 448 19.63 22.73 3.18
CA GLN A 448 20.19 23.84 3.98
C GLN A 448 19.23 24.28 5.08
N ALA A 449 17.94 24.41 4.74
CA ALA A 449 16.91 24.73 5.72
C ALA A 449 16.77 23.63 6.80
N GLN A 450 16.83 22.35 6.40
CA GLN A 450 16.80 21.23 7.36
C GLN A 450 18.01 21.26 8.31
N ALA A 451 19.22 21.36 7.75
CA ALA A 451 20.47 21.35 8.53
C ALA A 451 20.52 22.48 9.58
N CYS A 452 20.03 23.69 9.25
CA CYS A 452 20.07 24.82 10.19
C CYS A 452 18.87 24.91 11.16
N THR A 453 17.91 23.97 11.09
CA THR A 453 16.69 23.98 11.92
C THR A 453 16.45 22.71 12.73
N GLY A 454 17.43 21.80 12.79
CA GLY A 454 17.33 20.59 13.62
C GLY A 454 18.14 19.40 13.10
N GLY A 455 18.48 19.40 11.82
CA GLY A 455 19.13 18.27 11.16
C GLY A 455 18.37 17.80 9.94
N ILE A 456 18.97 16.87 9.20
CA ILE A 456 18.40 16.31 7.97
C ILE A 456 17.21 15.44 8.35
N CYS A 457 16.06 15.73 7.74
CA CYS A 457 14.83 15.05 8.06
C CYS A 457 14.72 13.76 7.24
N ASP A 458 14.33 12.68 7.92
CA ASP A 458 13.86 11.46 7.27
C ASP A 458 12.34 11.47 7.22
N PRO A 459 11.71 11.73 6.05
CA PRO A 459 10.26 11.74 5.95
C PRO A 459 9.62 10.36 6.12
N SER A 460 10.41 9.28 6.09
CA SER A 460 9.91 7.91 6.24
C SER A 460 9.75 7.50 7.69
N SER A 461 10.68 7.89 8.57
CA SER A 461 10.67 7.57 10.00
C SER A 461 10.21 8.73 10.89
N GLY A 462 10.29 9.97 10.39
CA GLY A 462 10.03 11.18 11.16
C GLY A 462 11.22 11.69 11.96
N GLU A 463 12.35 11.00 11.93
CA GLU A 463 13.56 11.40 12.66
C GLU A 463 14.30 12.56 11.97
N LYS A 464 14.96 13.39 12.79
CA LYS A 464 15.94 14.39 12.33
C LYS A 464 17.33 13.93 12.72
N ALA A 465 18.22 13.78 11.75
CA ALA A 465 19.55 13.23 11.95
C ALA A 465 20.64 14.29 11.67
N PRO A 466 21.77 14.26 12.40
CA PRO A 466 22.94 15.05 12.04
C PRO A 466 23.50 14.60 10.68
N ILE A 467 24.29 15.44 10.02
CA ILE A 467 24.81 15.20 8.66
C ILE A 467 25.56 13.87 8.57
N THR A 468 26.35 13.53 9.59
CA THR A 468 27.11 12.26 9.66
C THR A 468 26.21 11.03 9.62
N ASP A 469 25.04 11.11 10.24
CA ASP A 469 24.11 9.99 10.37
C ASP A 469 23.22 9.92 9.13
N ALA A 470 22.81 11.09 8.63
CA ALA A 470 22.11 11.22 7.37
C ALA A 470 22.90 10.64 6.19
N LEU A 471 24.23 10.82 6.17
CA LEU A 471 25.12 10.18 5.19
C LEU A 471 25.09 8.65 5.30
N ARG A 472 25.23 8.10 6.51
CA ARG A 472 25.20 6.65 6.74
C ARG A 472 23.87 6.02 6.37
N ARG A 473 22.77 6.73 6.59
CA ARG A 473 21.40 6.32 6.23
C ARG A 473 21.07 6.56 4.75
N GLY A 474 21.96 7.16 3.96
CA GLY A 474 21.73 7.47 2.55
C GLY A 474 20.70 8.57 2.30
N LEU A 475 20.45 9.45 3.28
CA LEU A 475 19.60 10.64 3.13
C LEU A 475 20.35 11.80 2.47
N LEU A 476 21.69 11.75 2.48
CA LEU A 476 22.61 12.69 1.83
C LEU A 476 23.68 11.94 1.03
N ASP A 477 24.30 12.64 0.07
CA ASP A 477 25.58 12.25 -0.52
C ASP A 477 26.72 13.11 0.03
N GLU A 478 27.97 12.71 -0.23
CA GLU A 478 29.16 13.43 0.25
C GLU A 478 29.22 14.88 -0.26
N SER A 479 28.67 15.14 -1.46
CA SER A 479 28.69 16.47 -2.05
C SER A 479 27.81 17.45 -1.27
N PHE A 480 26.58 17.03 -0.94
CA PHE A 480 25.68 17.82 -0.10
C PHE A 480 26.21 17.93 1.32
N ALA A 481 26.75 16.85 1.90
CA ALA A 481 27.28 16.90 3.26
C ALA A 481 28.35 17.98 3.44
N HIS A 482 29.27 18.11 2.48
CA HIS A 482 30.28 19.18 2.50
C HIS A 482 29.63 20.58 2.37
N GLU A 483 28.66 20.75 1.48
CA GLU A 483 27.94 22.02 1.28
C GLU A 483 27.07 22.43 2.51
N LEU A 484 26.72 21.49 3.38
CA LEU A 484 25.78 21.70 4.50
C LEU A 484 26.45 21.93 5.87
N GLN A 485 27.76 21.72 6.03
CA GLN A 485 28.44 21.83 7.33
C GLN A 485 28.24 23.17 8.03
N GLN A 486 28.29 24.29 7.29
CA GLN A 486 28.08 25.63 7.86
C GLN A 486 26.63 25.83 8.36
N TYR A 487 25.67 25.13 7.76
CA TYR A 487 24.27 25.18 8.16
C TYR A 487 24.00 24.32 9.39
N GLU A 488 24.66 23.17 9.53
CA GLU A 488 24.58 22.37 10.77
C GLU A 488 25.21 23.09 11.97
N GLN A 489 26.30 23.82 11.76
CA GLN A 489 26.88 24.71 12.78
C GLN A 489 25.92 25.83 13.18
N ALA A 490 25.08 26.31 12.26
CA ALA A 490 24.06 27.32 12.58
C ALA A 490 22.99 26.80 13.57
N TYR A 491 22.80 25.48 13.66
CA TYR A 491 21.90 24.84 14.63
C TYR A 491 22.60 24.53 15.97
N HIS A 492 23.79 23.93 15.94
CA HIS A 492 24.53 23.54 17.15
C HIS A 492 25.32 24.70 17.80
N GLY A 493 25.48 25.81 17.08
CA GLY A 493 26.24 26.97 17.51
C GLY A 493 27.64 27.04 16.93
N ILE A 494 28.13 28.27 16.78
CA ILE A 494 29.42 28.58 16.16
C ILE A 494 30.40 28.93 17.27
N ILE A 495 31.46 28.13 17.40
CA ILE A 495 32.45 28.32 18.47
C ILE A 495 33.38 29.48 18.11
N GLN A 496 33.42 30.48 18.98
CA GLN A 496 34.34 31.60 18.86
C GLN A 496 35.78 31.13 19.21
N PRO A 497 36.75 31.21 18.28
CA PRO A 497 38.07 30.59 18.47
C PRO A 497 38.89 31.12 19.66
N ARG A 498 38.64 32.36 20.09
CA ARG A 498 39.40 33.03 21.16
C ARG A 498 38.83 32.81 22.56
N THR A 499 37.51 32.74 22.66
CA THR A 499 36.80 32.71 23.95
C THR A 499 36.21 31.32 24.24
N ALA A 500 36.21 30.42 23.24
CA ALA A 500 35.50 29.16 23.26
C ALA A 500 33.99 29.30 23.53
N LYS A 501 33.42 30.50 23.35
CA LYS A 501 32.00 30.75 23.54
C LYS A 501 31.21 30.24 22.33
N THR A 502 30.10 29.57 22.59
CA THR A 502 29.13 29.18 21.56
C THR A 502 28.28 30.39 21.18
N LEU A 503 28.31 30.78 19.91
CA LEU A 503 27.58 31.93 19.38
C LEU A 503 26.38 31.48 18.56
N SER A 504 25.30 32.25 18.64
CA SER A 504 24.18 32.11 17.70
C SER A 504 24.55 32.63 16.31
N VAL A 505 23.75 32.29 15.30
CA VAL A 505 23.95 32.77 13.92
C VAL A 505 24.05 34.29 13.86
N ALA A 506 23.15 35.00 14.55
CA ALA A 506 23.13 36.45 14.56
C ALA A 506 24.42 37.05 15.13
N GLN A 507 24.94 36.48 16.23
CA GLN A 507 26.19 36.90 16.85
C GLN A 507 27.41 36.58 15.97
N ALA A 508 27.44 35.38 15.36
CA ALA A 508 28.52 34.99 14.47
C ALA A 508 28.62 35.87 13.22
N VAL A 509 27.49 36.33 12.68
CA VAL A 509 27.46 37.29 11.57
C VAL A 509 28.00 38.65 11.99
N GLN A 510 27.66 39.12 13.20
CA GLN A 510 28.19 40.39 13.73
C GLN A 510 29.70 40.32 13.97
N GLU A 511 30.20 39.17 14.43
CA GLU A 511 31.64 38.93 14.64
C GLU A 511 32.41 38.54 13.37
N ASN A 512 31.75 38.51 12.20
CA ASN A 512 32.31 38.08 10.91
C ASN A 512 32.90 36.65 10.92
N LEU A 513 32.37 35.77 11.77
CA LEU A 513 32.72 34.34 11.81
C LEU A 513 31.91 33.52 10.80
N MET A 514 30.80 34.07 10.29
CA MET A 514 29.98 33.48 9.23
C MET A 514 29.73 34.50 8.12
N PRO A 515 29.80 34.10 6.83
CA PRO A 515 29.44 34.98 5.71
C PRO A 515 28.04 35.56 5.86
N LYS A 516 27.87 36.85 5.56
CA LYS A 516 26.59 37.55 5.78
C LYS A 516 25.44 36.95 4.99
N ASP A 517 25.67 36.52 3.77
CA ASP A 517 24.69 35.88 2.89
C ASP A 517 24.21 34.53 3.43
N VAL A 518 25.13 33.69 3.91
CA VAL A 518 24.82 32.41 4.55
C VAL A 518 24.05 32.64 5.85
N GLY A 519 24.55 33.55 6.69
CA GLY A 519 23.93 33.88 7.97
C GLY A 519 22.50 34.42 7.82
N LEU A 520 22.27 35.35 6.87
CA LEU A 520 20.92 35.86 6.60
C LEU A 520 19.95 34.75 6.17
N ARG A 521 20.39 33.80 5.34
CA ARG A 521 19.56 32.65 4.94
C ARG A 521 19.25 31.73 6.13
N CYS A 522 20.23 31.45 6.99
CA CYS A 522 20.00 30.68 8.22
C CYS A 522 18.97 31.36 9.13
N LEU A 523 19.09 32.67 9.32
CA LEU A 523 18.13 33.45 10.11
C LEU A 523 16.73 33.41 9.49
N GLU A 524 16.61 33.54 8.17
CA GLU A 524 15.34 33.41 7.44
C GLU A 524 14.70 32.04 7.69
N PHE A 525 15.46 30.95 7.51
CA PHE A 525 14.96 29.59 7.72
C PHE A 525 14.54 29.32 9.16
N GLN A 526 15.32 29.78 10.13
CA GLN A 526 14.99 29.62 11.55
C GLN A 526 13.72 30.40 11.91
N LEU A 527 13.60 31.66 11.49
CA LEU A 527 12.41 32.48 11.74
C LEU A 527 11.15 31.87 11.10
N LEU A 528 11.22 31.46 9.84
CA LEU A 528 10.09 30.87 9.13
C LEU A 528 9.66 29.50 9.69
N THR A 529 10.52 28.86 10.48
CA THR A 529 10.23 27.60 11.20
C THR A 529 9.99 27.82 12.69
N GLY A 530 9.61 29.03 13.12
CA GLY A 530 9.10 29.29 14.47
C GLY A 530 9.94 30.22 15.34
N GLY A 531 11.14 30.63 14.90
CA GLY A 531 11.98 31.58 15.65
C GLY A 531 13.46 31.24 15.60
N LEU A 532 14.30 32.19 16.02
CA LEU A 532 15.76 32.00 16.06
C LEU A 532 16.14 30.98 17.11
N ILE A 533 17.11 30.14 16.77
CA ILE A 533 17.50 29.02 17.63
C ILE A 533 18.60 29.48 18.59
N ASN A 534 18.39 29.24 19.88
CA ASN A 534 19.46 29.31 20.87
C ASN A 534 20.29 28.02 20.76
N PRO A 535 21.58 28.08 20.40
CA PRO A 535 22.39 26.88 20.19
C PRO A 535 22.64 26.07 21.47
N GLU A 536 22.53 26.68 22.66
CA GLU A 536 22.78 25.98 23.93
C GLU A 536 21.54 25.27 24.47
N THR A 537 20.36 25.87 24.33
CA THR A 537 19.11 25.31 24.87
C THR A 537 18.22 24.68 23.80
N HIS A 538 18.50 24.96 22.52
CA HIS A 538 17.65 24.67 21.36
C HIS A 538 16.24 25.27 21.41
N ASP A 539 15.99 26.21 22.34
CA ASP A 539 14.76 26.98 22.38
C ASP A 539 14.70 27.97 21.22
N ARG A 540 13.47 28.33 20.83
CA ARG A 540 13.22 29.32 19.78
C ARG A 540 12.83 30.66 20.38
N VAL A 541 13.49 31.72 19.92
CA VAL A 541 13.26 33.11 20.32
C VAL A 541 12.53 33.84 19.20
N SER A 542 11.47 34.57 19.55
CA SER A 542 10.66 35.33 18.60
C SER A 542 11.45 36.50 17.99
N LEU A 543 11.05 36.96 16.80
CA LEU A 543 11.72 38.09 16.16
C LEU A 543 11.60 39.37 17.00
N GLU A 544 10.50 39.56 17.71
CA GLU A 544 10.24 40.69 18.59
C GLU A 544 11.21 40.71 19.78
N GLU A 545 11.41 39.57 20.44
CA GLU A 545 12.38 39.42 21.53
C GLU A 545 13.83 39.59 21.05
N VAL A 546 14.15 39.09 19.85
CA VAL A 546 15.46 39.27 19.22
C VAL A 546 15.78 40.74 18.93
N ILE A 547 14.79 41.52 18.48
CA ILE A 547 14.95 42.96 18.25
C ILE A 547 15.12 43.70 19.57
N GLN A 548 14.34 43.34 20.60
CA GLN A 548 14.43 43.95 21.93
C GLN A 548 15.78 43.68 22.62
N SER A 549 16.31 42.46 22.46
CA SER A 549 17.60 42.05 22.99
C SER A 549 18.80 42.53 22.16
N CYS A 550 18.57 43.28 21.06
CA CYS A 550 19.59 43.79 20.15
C CYS A 550 20.50 42.70 19.54
N LEU A 551 20.02 41.45 19.48
CA LEU A 551 20.75 40.34 18.88
C LEU A 551 20.87 40.47 17.35
N ILE A 552 19.94 41.19 16.71
CA ILE A 552 19.97 41.53 15.29
C ILE A 552 19.87 43.05 15.12
N ASP A 553 20.61 43.62 14.16
CA ASP A 553 20.52 45.04 13.84
C ASP A 553 19.20 45.40 13.13
N LYS A 554 18.79 46.66 13.24
CA LYS A 554 17.51 47.13 12.67
C LYS A 554 17.41 46.90 11.16
N GLY A 555 18.52 46.98 10.42
CA GLY A 555 18.52 46.77 8.97
C GLY A 555 18.23 45.31 8.61
N THR A 556 18.94 44.37 9.24
CA THR A 556 18.69 42.93 9.07
C THR A 556 17.26 42.56 9.48
N ALA A 557 16.75 43.11 10.58
CA ALA A 557 15.36 42.88 10.99
C ALA A 557 14.34 43.39 9.95
N THR A 558 14.58 44.52 9.30
CA THR A 558 13.69 45.02 8.23
C THR A 558 13.69 44.12 7.00
N VAL A 559 14.84 43.57 6.61
CA VAL A 559 14.94 42.62 5.50
C VAL A 559 14.17 41.34 5.83
N LEU A 560 14.38 40.76 7.01
CA LEU A 560 13.71 39.52 7.41
C LEU A 560 12.17 39.67 7.51
N LYS A 561 11.68 40.88 7.82
CA LYS A 561 10.23 41.20 7.86
C LYS A 561 9.61 41.46 6.49
N ASP A 562 10.37 41.91 5.50
CA ASP A 562 9.82 42.23 4.18
C ASP A 562 9.60 40.97 3.35
N GLU A 563 8.33 40.58 3.19
CA GLU A 563 7.94 39.41 2.38
C GLU A 563 8.38 39.50 0.91
N LYS A 564 8.54 40.71 0.37
CA LYS A 564 8.99 40.91 -1.02
C LYS A 564 10.49 40.68 -1.18
N SER A 565 11.23 40.69 -0.09
CA SER A 565 12.68 40.50 -0.09
C SER A 565 13.09 39.01 -0.06
N HIS A 566 12.17 38.10 0.25
CA HIS A 566 12.45 36.66 0.32
C HIS A 566 12.85 36.12 -1.05
N THR A 567 14.02 35.49 -1.11
CA THR A 567 14.56 35.00 -2.39
C THR A 567 13.74 33.82 -2.87
N LYS A 568 13.23 33.90 -4.11
CA LYS A 568 12.53 32.80 -4.77
C LYS A 568 13.51 31.75 -5.27
N SER A 569 14.10 30.96 -4.37
CA SER A 569 15.17 29.99 -4.64
C SER A 569 14.68 28.59 -5.02
N ILE A 570 13.41 28.26 -4.76
CA ILE A 570 12.84 26.92 -4.95
C ILE A 570 12.08 26.85 -6.27
N THR A 571 12.36 25.83 -7.07
CA THR A 571 11.53 25.47 -8.21
C THR A 571 10.41 24.54 -7.72
N CYS A 572 9.16 25.03 -7.66
CA CYS A 572 8.03 24.27 -7.14
C CYS A 572 7.90 22.91 -7.86
N PRO A 573 7.98 21.77 -7.17
CA PRO A 573 7.99 20.45 -7.82
C PRO A 573 6.70 20.16 -8.57
N LYS A 574 5.55 20.66 -8.09
CA LYS A 574 4.23 20.50 -8.70
C LYS A 574 3.96 21.48 -9.86
N THR A 575 4.28 22.76 -9.71
CA THR A 575 3.90 23.81 -10.68
C THR A 575 5.04 24.29 -11.58
N LYS A 576 6.28 23.91 -11.27
CA LYS A 576 7.53 24.37 -11.91
C LYS A 576 7.78 25.87 -11.83
N ARG A 577 6.99 26.63 -11.08
CA ARG A 577 7.21 28.06 -10.82
C ARG A 577 8.26 28.28 -9.74
N ARG A 578 9.04 29.35 -9.86
CA ARG A 578 9.96 29.81 -8.82
C ARG A 578 9.17 30.37 -7.64
N ILE A 579 9.41 29.84 -6.46
CA ILE A 579 8.75 30.23 -5.19
C ILE A 579 9.78 30.47 -4.09
N SER A 580 9.40 31.24 -3.07
CA SER A 580 10.21 31.42 -1.86
C SER A 580 10.07 30.22 -0.91
N PHE A 581 10.94 30.13 0.10
CA PHE A 581 10.83 29.10 1.13
C PHE A 581 9.54 29.24 1.96
N LYS A 582 9.15 30.48 2.30
CA LYS A 582 7.85 30.77 2.94
C LYS A 582 6.67 30.26 2.10
N GLU A 583 6.64 30.60 0.81
CA GLU A 583 5.62 30.14 -0.14
C GLU A 583 5.57 28.60 -0.24
N ALA A 584 6.72 27.93 -0.06
CA ALA A 584 6.81 26.48 -0.06
C ALA A 584 6.28 25.86 1.24
N LEU A 585 6.55 26.47 2.40
CA LEU A 585 5.96 26.07 3.69
C LEU A 585 4.42 26.21 3.66
N GLU A 586 3.90 27.33 3.15
CA GLU A 586 2.45 27.56 3.02
C GLU A 586 1.75 26.53 2.11
N ARG A 587 2.47 26.00 1.11
CA ARG A 587 1.95 24.98 0.17
C ARG A 587 2.21 23.55 0.63
N SER A 588 3.04 23.35 1.65
CA SER A 588 3.36 22.03 2.18
C SER A 588 2.18 21.44 2.94
N ILE A 589 2.25 20.13 3.15
CA ILE A 589 1.23 19.36 3.84
C ILE A 589 1.89 18.71 5.04
N TYR A 590 1.24 18.78 6.21
CA TYR A 590 1.64 17.99 7.35
C TYR A 590 1.33 16.53 7.12
N ASP A 591 2.35 15.70 7.32
CA ASP A 591 2.26 14.27 7.22
C ASP A 591 1.70 13.69 8.51
N CYS A 592 0.56 13.00 8.43
CA CYS A 592 -0.11 12.38 9.57
C CYS A 592 0.71 11.25 10.23
N HIS A 593 1.74 10.74 9.54
CA HIS A 593 2.59 9.65 10.03
C HIS A 593 3.76 10.17 10.86
N THR A 594 4.37 11.29 10.44
CA THR A 594 5.59 11.82 11.07
C THR A 594 5.41 13.18 11.75
N GLY A 595 4.31 13.89 11.46
CA GLY A 595 4.11 15.27 11.88
C GLY A 595 4.95 16.28 11.08
N LEU A 596 5.77 15.82 10.13
CA LEU A 596 6.66 16.67 9.35
C LEU A 596 5.99 17.23 8.09
N ARG A 597 6.53 18.31 7.52
CA ARG A 597 6.02 18.91 6.29
C ARG A 597 6.56 18.23 5.04
N LEU A 598 5.67 17.87 4.12
CA LEU A 598 5.99 17.35 2.79
C LEU A 598 5.54 18.32 1.71
N LEU A 599 6.38 18.53 0.69
CA LEU A 599 6.01 19.30 -0.50
C LEU A 599 5.53 18.36 -1.61
N GLU A 600 4.36 18.62 -2.18
CA GLU A 600 3.84 17.80 -3.26
C GLU A 600 4.69 17.91 -4.53
N ALA A 601 4.98 16.75 -5.12
CA ALA A 601 5.68 16.62 -6.38
C ALA A 601 4.85 15.85 -7.40
N ALA A 602 4.90 16.30 -8.64
CA ALA A 602 4.37 15.57 -9.78
C ALA A 602 5.44 15.57 -10.88
N LYS A 603 5.71 14.40 -11.47
CA LYS A 603 6.47 14.36 -12.72
C LYS A 603 5.68 15.12 -13.78
N ALA A 604 6.38 15.92 -14.58
CA ALA A 604 5.79 16.39 -15.82
C ALA A 604 5.47 15.14 -16.63
N HIS A 605 4.19 14.83 -16.79
CA HIS A 605 3.78 13.87 -17.79
C HIS A 605 4.39 14.38 -19.10
N SER A 606 5.16 13.56 -19.81
CA SER A 606 5.41 13.78 -21.23
C SER A 606 4.07 13.61 -21.95
N VAL A 607 3.16 14.55 -21.74
CA VAL A 607 1.95 14.72 -22.54
C VAL A 607 2.48 15.20 -23.87
N GLY A 608 2.60 14.25 -24.80
CA GLY A 608 2.59 14.58 -26.21
C GLY A 608 1.45 15.58 -26.43
N ALA A 609 1.79 16.73 -27.00
CA ALA A 609 0.85 17.79 -27.25
C ALA A 609 -0.44 17.25 -27.89
N LYS A 610 -1.57 17.76 -27.39
CA LYS A 610 -2.96 17.69 -27.90
C LYS A 610 -3.84 16.53 -27.38
N SER A 611 -4.67 16.87 -26.40
CA SER A 611 -6.13 16.70 -26.54
C SER A 611 -6.85 17.56 -25.50
N THR A 612 -6.85 18.87 -25.72
CA THR A 612 -7.89 19.77 -25.21
C THR A 612 -9.15 19.54 -26.06
N PHE A 613 -10.00 18.61 -25.64
CA PHE A 613 -11.42 18.62 -25.98
C PHE A 613 -12.20 18.32 -24.70
N HIS A 614 -12.41 19.39 -23.95
CA HIS A 614 -13.39 19.45 -22.89
C HIS A 614 -14.77 19.37 -23.54
N TYR A 615 -15.60 18.42 -23.11
CA TYR A 615 -17.01 18.36 -23.44
C TYR A 615 -17.70 19.65 -22.97
N VAL A 616 -17.85 20.60 -23.89
CA VAL A 616 -18.85 21.67 -23.83
C VAL A 616 -19.69 21.52 -25.08
N TRP A 617 -20.81 20.80 -24.96
CA TRP A 617 -21.96 21.01 -25.84
C TRP A 617 -23.23 20.81 -25.01
N THR A 618 -23.60 21.89 -24.33
CA THR A 618 -24.97 22.13 -23.91
C THR A 618 -25.84 22.30 -25.15
N TYR A 619 -27.03 21.70 -25.07
CA TYR A 619 -28.23 22.00 -25.88
C TYR A 619 -28.23 23.42 -26.45
N ASN A 620 -28.28 23.54 -27.78
CA ASN A 620 -28.99 24.61 -28.49
C ASN A 620 -29.18 24.27 -29.97
N GLN A 621 -30.45 24.17 -30.36
CA GLN A 621 -31.04 24.36 -31.70
C GLN A 621 -30.66 23.39 -32.83
N LEU A 622 -31.55 22.45 -33.16
CA LEU A 622 -32.61 22.58 -34.18
C LEU A 622 -33.56 21.37 -34.14
#